data_AF-A0A7C6S998-F1
#
_entry.id   AF-A0A7C6S998-F1
#
_cell.length_a   1.000
_cell.length_b   1.000
_cell.length_c   1.000
_cell.angle_alpha   90.00
_cell.angle_beta   90.00
_cell.angle_gamma   90.00
#
_symmetry.space_group_name_H-M   'P 1'
#
loop_
_entity.id
_entity.type
_entity.pdbx_description
1 polymer ?
#
loop_
_entity_poly.entity_id
_entity_poly.type
_entity_poly.pdbx_seq_one_letter_code
_entity_poly.pdbx_strand_id
1 'polypeptide(L)'
;MAGTVLPKGGRYEHHKYRQEAGGYGNPTDTYRFGAGFANLDLAAAVKAPVVLVADINRGGVYASVAGTLELLPAQLRELVRGFVINRFRGDIKLLQPGLALLSQITGKTVLGVLPYVHGLDLPKADGALPGCSAREEYYRRLAALLTQYIDIGFLQEILREK
;
A
#
# COMPACT_ATOMS: atom_id res chain seq x y z
N MET A 1 6.57 -23.25 1.28
CA MET A 1 6.20 -24.35 2.18
C MET A 1 7.35 -24.51 3.17
N ALA A 2 7.14 -24.20 4.44
CA ALA A 2 8.10 -24.47 5.51
C ALA A 2 7.31 -24.55 6.83
N GLY A 3 7.28 -25.74 7.42
CA GLY A 3 6.75 -25.97 8.77
C GLY A 3 7.85 -25.84 9.81
N THR A 4 7.49 -25.65 11.07
CA THR A 4 8.40 -25.83 12.21
C THR A 4 7.62 -26.32 13.43
N VAL A 5 8.23 -27.28 14.12
CA VAL A 5 7.79 -27.97 15.34
C VAL A 5 7.93 -27.05 16.56
N LEU A 6 6.95 -27.02 17.45
CA LEU A 6 7.01 -26.30 18.73
C LEU A 6 7.53 -27.21 19.86
N PRO A 7 8.54 -26.80 20.65
CA PRO A 7 8.87 -27.47 21.91
C PRO A 7 7.88 -27.08 23.02
N LYS A 8 7.43 -28.06 23.80
CA LYS A 8 6.60 -27.87 25.00
C LYS A 8 7.47 -27.43 26.19
N GLY A 9 7.05 -26.37 26.87
CA GLY A 9 7.43 -26.09 28.26
C GLY A 9 8.45 -24.97 28.44
N GLY A 10 7.97 -23.73 28.49
CA GLY A 10 8.72 -22.57 28.97
C GLY A 10 7.76 -21.44 29.29
N ARG A 11 7.78 -20.92 30.53
CA ARG A 11 6.97 -19.77 30.94
C ARG A 11 7.47 -18.54 30.18
N TYR A 12 6.61 -17.94 29.35
CA TYR A 12 6.92 -16.68 28.67
C TYR A 12 6.69 -15.53 29.65
N GLU A 13 7.76 -14.84 30.06
CA GLU A 13 7.63 -13.55 30.74
C GLU A 13 7.39 -12.43 29.71
N HIS A 14 6.37 -11.62 29.97
CA HIS A 14 6.00 -10.47 29.16
C HIS A 14 7.01 -9.33 29.35
N HIS A 15 8.03 -9.27 28.49
CA HIS A 15 8.76 -8.02 28.30
C HIS A 15 7.87 -7.01 27.57
N LYS A 16 7.43 -5.97 28.29
CA LYS A 16 6.76 -4.79 27.73
C LYS A 16 7.71 -4.09 26.76
N TYR A 17 7.55 -4.37 25.48
CA TYR A 17 8.16 -3.60 24.41
C TYR A 17 7.54 -2.20 24.39
N ARG A 18 8.27 -1.20 24.91
CA ARG A 18 8.06 0.21 24.58
C ARG A 18 8.53 0.36 23.13
N GLN A 19 7.61 0.51 22.18
CA GLN A 19 7.96 0.60 20.76
C GLN A 19 7.48 1.92 20.16
N GLU A 20 8.42 2.57 19.47
CA GLU A 20 8.30 3.86 18.83
C GLU A 20 7.30 3.80 17.66
N ALA A 21 6.33 4.72 17.67
CA ALA A 21 5.33 4.90 16.63
C ALA A 21 5.98 5.45 15.36
N GLY A 22 6.56 4.56 14.55
CA GLY A 22 7.29 4.95 13.34
C GLY A 22 7.60 3.76 12.44
N GLY A 23 6.59 2.97 12.09
CA GLY A 23 6.77 1.79 11.24
C GLY A 23 6.03 1.91 9.91
N TYR A 24 6.77 1.90 8.80
CA TYR A 24 6.26 1.52 7.47
C TYR A 24 5.95 0.02 7.47
N GLY A 25 4.81 -0.38 8.04
CA GLY A 25 4.38 -1.79 8.15
C GLY A 25 3.39 -2.18 7.07
N ASN A 26 3.44 -3.44 6.62
CA ASN A 26 2.38 -4.02 5.79
C ASN A 26 1.19 -4.38 6.69
N PRO A 27 -0.07 -4.07 6.33
CA PRO A 27 -1.19 -4.37 7.21
C PRO A 27 -1.46 -5.86 7.46
N THR A 28 -0.79 -6.75 6.71
CA THR A 28 -0.82 -8.20 6.93
C THR A 28 0.19 -8.72 7.96
N ASP A 29 1.07 -7.87 8.52
CA ASP A 29 2.00 -8.24 9.60
C ASP A 29 1.26 -8.38 10.94
N THR A 30 0.62 -9.54 11.15
CA THR A 30 -0.29 -9.78 12.29
C THR A 30 0.35 -9.62 13.68
N TYR A 31 1.67 -9.75 13.79
CA TYR A 31 2.42 -9.52 15.03
C TYR A 31 2.56 -8.02 15.40
N ARG A 32 2.15 -7.10 14.51
CA ARG A 32 2.21 -5.64 14.71
C ARG A 32 0.85 -4.98 14.95
N PHE A 33 -0.23 -5.75 15.08
CA PHE A 33 -1.58 -5.18 15.32
C PHE A 33 -1.65 -4.29 16.58
N GLY A 34 -0.75 -4.45 17.56
CA GLY A 34 -0.66 -3.57 18.73
C GLY A 34 0.18 -2.30 18.56
N ALA A 35 0.94 -2.17 17.46
CA ALA A 35 1.86 -1.05 17.21
C ALA A 35 1.27 0.02 16.28
N GLY A 36 0.06 -0.22 15.75
CA GLY A 36 -0.59 0.69 14.83
C GLY A 36 0.01 0.68 13.42
N PHE A 37 -0.81 1.03 12.44
CA PHE A 37 -0.37 1.28 11.08
C PHE A 37 -0.17 2.78 10.96
N ALA A 38 1.00 3.32 11.27
CA ALA A 38 1.21 4.77 11.47
C ALA A 38 0.48 5.68 10.45
N ASN A 39 0.47 5.33 9.16
CA ASN A 39 -0.25 6.09 8.13
C ASN A 39 -1.78 5.88 8.15
N LEU A 40 -2.27 4.66 8.40
CA LEU A 40 -3.71 4.40 8.52
C LEU A 40 -4.27 4.95 9.84
N ASP A 41 -3.50 4.91 10.92
CA ASP A 41 -3.90 5.49 12.21
C ASP A 41 -3.97 7.01 12.10
N LEU A 42 -2.99 7.64 11.43
CA LEU A 42 -3.06 9.05 11.08
C LEU A 42 -4.28 9.34 10.21
N ALA A 43 -4.50 8.55 9.15
CA ALA A 43 -5.65 8.70 8.29
C ALA A 43 -6.97 8.57 9.06
N ALA A 44 -7.06 7.65 10.02
CA ALA A 44 -8.22 7.49 10.87
C ALA A 44 -8.43 8.68 11.81
N ALA A 45 -7.35 9.19 12.41
CA ALA A 45 -7.40 10.36 13.28
C ALA A 45 -7.95 11.61 12.58
N VAL A 46 -7.62 11.79 11.30
CA VAL A 46 -8.11 12.93 10.49
C VAL A 46 -9.23 12.56 9.51
N LYS A 47 -9.74 11.33 9.57
CA LYS A 47 -10.72 10.76 8.62
C LYS A 47 -10.32 10.94 7.14
N ALA A 48 -9.02 10.88 6.85
CA ALA A 48 -8.53 10.99 5.50
C ALA A 48 -8.81 9.71 4.70
N PRO A 49 -9.20 9.84 3.43
CA PRO A 49 -9.33 8.70 2.54
C PRO A 49 -7.97 8.05 2.27
N VAL A 50 -7.99 6.73 2.08
CA VAL A 50 -6.79 5.91 1.89
C VAL A 50 -6.83 5.21 0.53
N VAL A 51 -5.70 5.25 -0.18
CA VAL A 51 -5.44 4.39 -1.34
C VAL A 51 -4.30 3.46 -1.00
N LEU A 52 -4.51 2.17 -1.19
CA LEU A 52 -3.49 1.15 -0.93
C LEU A 52 -2.68 0.87 -2.21
N VAL A 53 -1.36 0.86 -2.10
CA VAL A 53 -0.46 0.59 -3.24
C VAL A 53 0.16 -0.79 -3.06
N ALA A 54 -0.01 -1.68 -4.04
CA ALA A 54 0.43 -3.07 -3.98
C ALA A 54 1.47 -3.39 -5.06
N ASP A 55 2.63 -3.93 -4.67
CA ASP A 55 3.69 -4.34 -5.59
C ASP A 55 3.40 -5.73 -6.17
N ILE A 56 3.24 -5.82 -7.49
CA ILE A 56 2.93 -7.09 -8.16
C ILE A 56 4.15 -8.01 -8.34
N ASN A 57 5.37 -7.49 -8.21
CA ASN A 57 6.58 -8.26 -8.52
C ASN A 57 6.79 -9.49 -7.63
N ARG A 58 6.21 -9.49 -6.42
CA ARG A 58 6.35 -10.60 -5.47
C ARG A 58 5.34 -11.73 -5.73
N GLY A 59 4.46 -11.57 -6.73
CA GLY A 59 3.35 -12.49 -6.98
C GLY A 59 2.25 -12.37 -5.92
N GLY A 60 1.10 -12.98 -6.19
CA GLY A 60 -0.01 -13.04 -5.23
C GLY A 60 -0.66 -11.69 -4.88
N VAL A 61 -0.49 -10.66 -5.72
CA VAL A 61 -0.93 -9.28 -5.41
C VAL A 61 -2.42 -9.20 -5.08
N TYR A 62 -3.27 -9.94 -5.79
CA TYR A 62 -4.72 -9.94 -5.55
C TYR A 62 -5.08 -10.51 -4.18
N ALA A 63 -4.50 -11.65 -3.82
CA ALA A 63 -4.70 -12.26 -2.52
C ALA A 63 -4.14 -11.39 -1.39
N SER A 64 -2.99 -10.75 -1.62
CA SER A 64 -2.39 -9.81 -0.67
C SER A 64 -3.32 -8.63 -0.41
N VAL A 65 -3.83 -7.98 -1.46
CA VAL A 65 -4.75 -6.84 -1.32
C VAL A 65 -6.06 -7.24 -0.65
N ALA A 66 -6.70 -8.32 -1.12
CA ALA A 66 -7.96 -8.78 -0.56
C ALA A 66 -7.80 -9.19 0.92
N GLY A 67 -6.75 -9.94 1.24
CA GLY A 67 -6.44 -10.33 2.61
C GLY A 67 -6.10 -9.14 3.50
N THR A 68 -5.37 -8.15 2.97
CA THR A 68 -5.08 -6.89 3.69
C THR A 68 -6.39 -6.21 4.08
N LEU A 69 -7.30 -6.02 3.12
CA LEU A 69 -8.57 -5.34 3.37
C LEU A 69 -9.42 -6.11 4.39
N GLU A 70 -9.47 -7.43 4.28
CA GLU A 70 -10.26 -8.31 5.16
C GLU A 70 -9.71 -8.37 6.59
N LEU A 71 -8.41 -8.18 6.78
CA LEU A 71 -7.77 -8.14 8.10
C LEU A 71 -7.85 -6.77 8.78
N LEU A 72 -8.14 -5.69 8.03
CA LEU A 72 -8.29 -4.36 8.63
C LEU A 72 -9.54 -4.28 9.52
N PRO A 73 -9.47 -3.61 10.68
CA PRO A 73 -10.66 -3.20 11.43
C PRO A 73 -11.64 -2.42 10.53
N ALA A 74 -12.94 -2.58 10.76
CA ALA A 74 -13.99 -1.99 9.93
C ALA A 74 -13.80 -0.47 9.72
N GLN A 75 -13.44 0.26 10.78
CA GLN A 75 -13.23 1.70 10.74
C GLN A 75 -12.09 2.11 9.80
N LEU A 76 -11.02 1.31 9.73
CA LEU A 76 -9.89 1.58 8.82
C LEU A 76 -10.24 1.14 7.40
N ARG A 77 -10.95 0.01 7.26
CA ARG A 77 -11.41 -0.53 5.98
C ARG A 77 -12.34 0.44 5.24
N GLU A 78 -13.17 1.17 5.98
CA GLU A 78 -14.07 2.20 5.44
C GLU A 78 -13.32 3.37 4.79
N LEU A 79 -12.16 3.74 5.34
CA LEU A 79 -11.33 4.81 4.80
C LEU A 79 -10.66 4.42 3.48
N VAL A 80 -10.47 3.12 3.22
CA VAL A 80 -9.89 2.64 1.97
C VAL A 80 -10.86 2.89 0.82
N ARG A 81 -10.46 3.71 -0.14
CA ARG A 81 -11.25 4.06 -1.34
C ARG A 81 -10.86 3.25 -2.57
N GLY A 82 -9.66 2.68 -2.59
CA GLY A 82 -9.22 1.85 -3.70
C GLY A 82 -7.75 1.45 -3.66
N PHE A 83 -7.29 0.90 -4.78
CA PHE A 83 -5.96 0.32 -4.93
C PHE A 83 -5.22 0.85 -6.15
N VAL A 84 -3.89 0.91 -6.04
CA VAL A 84 -2.98 1.04 -7.19
C VAL A 84 -2.08 -0.19 -7.24
N ILE A 85 -2.03 -0.85 -8.38
CA ILE A 85 -1.06 -1.95 -8.60
C ILE A 85 0.22 -1.34 -9.16
N ASN A 86 1.34 -1.58 -8.52
CA ASN A 86 2.63 -1.00 -8.88
C ASN A 86 3.58 -2.03 -9.49
N ARG A 87 4.54 -1.53 -10.28
CA ARG A 87 5.67 -2.26 -10.87
C ARG A 87 5.27 -3.37 -11.84
N PHE A 88 4.15 -3.21 -12.54
CA PHE A 88 3.74 -4.18 -13.54
C PHE A 88 4.67 -4.18 -14.76
N ARG A 89 4.91 -5.36 -15.32
CA ARG A 89 5.70 -5.55 -16.54
C ARG A 89 4.84 -6.33 -17.54
N GLY A 90 4.66 -5.77 -18.74
CA GLY A 90 3.91 -6.40 -19.82
C GLY A 90 2.66 -5.61 -20.23
N ASP A 91 1.77 -6.28 -20.96
CA ASP A 91 0.51 -5.71 -21.43
C ASP A 91 -0.55 -5.71 -20.32
N ILE A 92 -1.02 -4.52 -19.95
CA ILE A 92 -2.03 -4.30 -18.90
C ILE A 92 -3.35 -5.02 -19.21
N LYS A 93 -3.65 -5.29 -20.50
CA LYS A 93 -4.84 -6.03 -20.90
C LYS A 93 -4.90 -7.42 -20.28
N LEU A 94 -3.75 -8.03 -20.00
CA LEU A 94 -3.66 -9.34 -19.36
C LEU A 94 -4.09 -9.31 -17.88
N LEU A 95 -4.04 -8.14 -17.22
CA LEU A 95 -4.46 -8.01 -15.83
C LEU A 95 -5.97 -7.74 -15.69
N GLN A 96 -6.65 -7.27 -16.73
CA GLN A 96 -8.04 -6.81 -16.65
C GLN A 96 -8.99 -7.79 -15.96
N PRO A 97 -8.98 -9.11 -16.25
CA PRO A 97 -9.83 -10.06 -15.53
C PRO A 97 -9.53 -10.14 -14.03
N GLY A 98 -8.26 -10.07 -13.65
CA GLY A 98 -7.84 -10.10 -12.25
C GLY A 98 -8.17 -8.81 -11.49
N LEU A 99 -8.05 -7.65 -12.15
CA LEU A 99 -8.45 -6.36 -11.58
C LEU A 99 -9.97 -6.28 -11.37
N ALA A 100 -10.75 -6.81 -12.33
CA ALA A 100 -12.20 -6.89 -12.22
C ALA A 100 -12.62 -7.80 -11.05
N LEU A 101 -12.01 -8.97 -10.94
CA LEU A 101 -12.24 -9.88 -9.80
C LEU A 101 -11.85 -9.21 -8.47
N LEU A 102 -10.70 -8.54 -8.41
CA LEU A 102 -10.28 -7.83 -7.21
C LEU A 102 -11.30 -6.76 -6.78
N SER A 103 -11.79 -5.98 -7.74
CA SER A 103 -12.80 -4.95 -7.48
C SER A 103 -14.12 -5.58 -7.01
N GLN A 104 -14.52 -6.71 -7.58
CA GLN A 104 -15.71 -7.45 -7.19
C GLN A 104 -15.63 -7.99 -5.76
N ILE A 105 -14.51 -8.62 -5.36
CA ILE A 105 -14.37 -9.22 -4.03
C ILE A 105 -14.18 -8.18 -2.93
N THR A 106 -13.51 -7.07 -3.23
CA THR A 106 -13.21 -6.02 -2.24
C THR A 106 -14.28 -4.93 -2.16
N GLY A 107 -15.08 -4.77 -3.23
CA GLY A 107 -16.00 -3.64 -3.38
C GLY A 107 -15.29 -2.29 -3.54
N LYS A 108 -13.98 -2.27 -3.83
CA LYS A 108 -13.20 -1.04 -3.98
C LYS A 108 -12.61 -0.94 -5.39
N THR A 109 -12.46 0.28 -5.87
CA THR A 109 -11.94 0.56 -7.23
C THR A 109 -10.44 0.31 -7.32
N VAL A 110 -10.00 -0.28 -8.43
CA VAL A 110 -8.58 -0.23 -8.83
C VAL A 110 -8.36 1.06 -9.63
N LEU A 111 -7.68 2.03 -9.03
CA LEU A 111 -7.45 3.35 -9.64
C LEU A 111 -6.47 3.30 -10.82
N GLY A 112 -5.63 2.28 -10.89
CA GLY A 112 -4.62 2.20 -11.94
C GLY A 112 -3.58 1.11 -11.73
N VAL A 113 -2.82 0.88 -12.79
CA VAL A 113 -1.65 -0.01 -12.77
C VAL A 113 -0.44 0.78 -13.25
N LEU A 114 0.50 1.02 -12.35
CA LEU A 114 1.76 1.67 -12.67
C LEU A 114 2.74 0.67 -13.28
N PRO A 115 3.35 1.01 -14.43
CA PRO A 115 4.39 0.17 -15.00
C PRO A 115 5.64 0.21 -14.13
N TYR A 116 6.49 -0.79 -14.28
CA TYR A 116 7.85 -0.73 -13.77
C TYR A 116 8.66 0.30 -14.56
N VAL A 117 9.11 1.37 -13.91
CA VAL A 117 9.89 2.45 -14.52
C VAL A 117 11.32 2.40 -14.01
N HIS A 118 12.27 2.24 -14.93
CA HIS A 118 13.70 2.30 -14.62
C HIS A 118 14.14 3.75 -14.35
N GLY A 119 14.96 3.95 -13.30
CA GLY A 119 15.55 5.24 -12.97
C GLY A 119 14.57 6.26 -12.37
N LEU A 120 13.43 5.81 -11.84
CA LEU A 120 12.53 6.61 -11.02
C LEU A 120 12.59 6.11 -9.57
N ASP A 121 13.77 6.22 -8.97
CA ASP A 121 13.99 5.83 -7.57
C ASP A 121 13.63 6.99 -6.66
N LEU A 122 12.80 6.72 -5.65
CA LEU A 122 12.54 7.68 -4.58
C LEU A 122 13.85 7.98 -3.85
N PRO A 123 14.14 9.25 -3.50
CA PRO A 123 15.16 9.55 -2.50
C PRO A 123 14.88 8.70 -1.26
N LYS A 124 15.90 8.09 -0.67
CA LYS A 124 15.71 7.32 0.57
C LYS A 124 15.10 8.24 1.64
N ALA A 125 14.33 7.65 2.57
CA ALA A 125 13.68 8.40 3.65
C ALA A 125 14.67 9.20 4.52
N ASP A 126 15.94 8.79 4.55
CA ASP A 126 17.09 9.43 5.20
C ASP A 126 18.07 10.12 4.22
N GLY A 127 17.77 10.09 2.93
CA GLY A 127 18.69 10.48 1.86
C GLY A 127 18.70 11.98 1.60
N ALA A 128 19.90 12.54 1.44
CA ALA A 128 20.07 13.89 0.92
C ALA A 128 19.27 14.05 -0.38
N LEU A 129 18.40 15.05 -0.42
CA LEU A 129 17.57 15.31 -1.59
C LEU A 129 18.48 15.70 -2.77
N PRO A 130 18.18 15.23 -3.98
CA PRO A 130 18.92 15.67 -5.16
C PRO A 130 18.80 17.20 -5.33
N GLY A 131 19.79 17.78 -6.03
CA GLY A 131 19.80 19.20 -6.39
C GLY A 131 18.52 19.65 -7.09
N CYS A 132 18.24 20.96 -7.08
CA CYS A 132 16.93 21.51 -7.47
C CYS A 132 16.47 21.05 -8.87
N SER A 133 17.38 21.03 -9.86
CA SER A 133 17.08 20.60 -11.24
C SER A 133 16.70 19.12 -11.35
N ALA A 134 17.43 18.24 -10.69
CA ALA A 134 17.15 16.79 -10.70
C ALA A 134 15.83 16.46 -9.98
N ARG A 135 15.46 17.24 -8.97
CA ARG A 135 14.17 17.09 -8.26
C ARG A 135 12.99 17.51 -9.13
N GLU A 136 13.11 18.62 -9.84
CA GLU A 136 12.07 19.09 -10.78
C GLU A 136 11.83 18.09 -11.90
N GLU A 137 12.90 17.54 -12.49
CA GLU A 137 12.79 16.50 -13.52
C GLU A 137 12.12 15.23 -12.97
N TYR A 138 12.51 14.80 -11.76
CA TYR A 138 11.89 13.66 -11.08
C TYR A 138 10.38 13.84 -10.92
N TYR A 139 9.94 14.97 -10.34
CA TYR A 139 8.51 15.20 -10.11
C TYR A 139 7.75 15.39 -11.42
N ARG A 140 8.35 16.00 -12.45
CA ARG A 140 7.75 16.10 -13.78
C ARG A 140 7.49 14.72 -14.38
N ARG A 141 8.48 13.81 -14.32
CA ARG A 141 8.35 12.43 -14.83
C ARG A 141 7.32 11.64 -14.02
N LEU A 142 7.35 11.76 -12.69
CA LEU A 142 6.37 11.13 -11.81
C LEU A 142 4.95 11.62 -12.13
N ALA A 143 4.73 12.93 -12.26
CA ALA A 143 3.43 13.49 -12.57
C ALA A 143 2.89 13.00 -13.93
N ALA A 144 3.74 12.92 -14.94
CA ALA A 144 3.37 12.37 -16.25
C ALA A 144 2.89 10.91 -16.14
N LEU A 145 3.61 10.07 -15.38
CA LEU A 145 3.22 8.68 -15.16
C LEU A 145 1.91 8.56 -14.39
N LEU A 146 1.75 9.30 -13.30
CA LEU A 146 0.53 9.27 -12.50
C LEU A 146 -0.68 9.69 -13.36
N THR A 147 -0.53 10.74 -14.17
CA THR A 147 -1.61 11.24 -15.04
C THR A 147 -1.98 10.23 -16.14
N GLN A 148 -1.02 9.45 -16.61
CA GLN A 148 -1.24 8.47 -17.67
C GLN A 148 -1.88 7.16 -17.16
N TYR A 149 -1.50 6.72 -15.95
CA TYR A 149 -1.79 5.36 -15.48
C TYR A 149 -2.73 5.29 -14.28
N ILE A 150 -3.07 6.43 -13.67
CA ILE A 150 -3.97 6.50 -12.52
C ILE A 150 -5.16 7.39 -12.88
N ASP A 151 -6.35 7.01 -12.43
CA ASP A 151 -7.54 7.84 -12.48
C ASP A 151 -7.40 9.05 -11.52
N ILE A 152 -6.85 10.15 -12.07
CA ILE A 152 -6.70 11.41 -11.35
C ILE A 152 -8.06 12.04 -11.02
N GLY A 153 -9.08 11.83 -11.85
CA GLY A 153 -10.42 12.37 -11.61
C GLY A 153 -11.02 11.80 -10.34
N PHE A 154 -10.97 10.48 -10.20
CA PHE A 154 -11.41 9.79 -8.98
C PHE A 154 -10.58 10.17 -7.76
N LEU A 155 -9.25 10.34 -7.89
CA LEU A 155 -8.43 10.86 -6.79
C LEU A 155 -8.87 12.26 -6.34
N GLN A 156 -9.18 13.15 -7.28
CA GLN A 156 -9.66 14.50 -6.96
C GLN A 156 -11.02 14.48 -6.29
N GLU A 157 -11.92 13.59 -6.72
CA GLU A 157 -13.22 13.38 -6.10
C GLU A 157 -13.06 12.95 -4.64
N ILE A 158 -12.27 11.89 -4.40
CA ILE A 158 -11.97 11.39 -3.05
C ILE A 158 -11.40 12.49 -2.14
N LEU A 159 -10.51 13.34 -2.66
CA LEU A 159 -9.89 14.41 -1.87
C LEU A 159 -10.85 15.57 -1.55
N ARG A 160 -11.96 15.69 -2.27
CA ARG A 160 -12.99 16.74 -2.07
C ARG A 160 -14.09 16.33 -1.11
N GLU A 161 -14.34 15.04 -0.89
CA GLU A 161 -15.38 14.49 -0.01
C GLU A 161 -15.14 14.72 1.51
N LYS A 162 -14.72 15.92 1.94
CA LYS A 162 -14.53 16.24 3.36
C LYS A 162 -15.82 16.31 4.15
#